data_AF-A0A924BM63-F1
#
_entry.id   AF-A0A924BM63-F1
#
_cell.length_a   1.000
_cell.length_b   1.000
_cell.length_c   1.000
_cell.angle_alpha   90.00
_cell.angle_beta   90.00
_cell.angle_gamma   90.00
#
_symmetry.space_group_name_H-M   'P 1'
#
loop_
_entity.id
_entity.type
_entity.pdbx_description
1 polymer ?
#
loop_
_entity_poly.entity_id
_entity_poly.type
_entity_poly.pdbx_seq_one_letter_code
_entity_poly.pdbx_strand_id
1 'polypeptide(L)'
;MIEKVFAALVLAVCALLFVRLLISARQRYRLDMSLRAMGRKAQRMARTTQQVAVAAWHWPGARRASKKAAAEAIQRARGGVTREGNVYKPKSFRKPPRDKMH
;
A
#
# COMPACT_ATOMS: atom_id res chain seq x y z
N MET A 1 12.96 -29.37 -27.23
CA MET A 1 12.32 -28.04 -27.04
C MET A 1 13.34 -26.93 -26.75
N ILE A 2 14.36 -27.19 -25.95
CA ILE A 2 15.47 -26.25 -25.65
C ILE A 2 16.13 -25.68 -26.90
N GLU A 3 16.38 -26.48 -27.94
CA GLU A 3 16.96 -25.97 -29.20
C GLU A 3 16.09 -24.92 -29.90
N LYS A 4 14.77 -25.08 -29.88
CA LYS A 4 13.84 -24.10 -30.47
C LYS A 4 13.84 -22.80 -29.68
N VAL A 5 13.94 -22.88 -28.35
CA VAL A 5 14.06 -21.71 -27.47
C VAL A 5 15.39 -21.00 -27.71
N PHE A 6 16.49 -21.74 -27.82
CA PHE A 6 17.81 -21.19 -28.07
C PHE A 6 17.89 -20.53 -29.44
N ALA A 7 17.38 -21.19 -30.49
CA ALA A 7 17.32 -20.63 -31.84
C ALA A 7 16.46 -19.35 -31.89
N ALA A 8 15.31 -19.33 -31.20
CA ALA A 8 14.47 -18.14 -31.10
C ALA A 8 15.17 -16.99 -30.37
N LEU A 9 15.90 -17.29 -29.29
CA LEU A 9 16.70 -16.32 -28.55
C LEU A 9 17.81 -15.72 -29.41
N VAL A 10 18.57 -16.56 -30.10
CA VAL A 10 19.65 -16.13 -31.00
C VAL A 10 19.08 -15.27 -32.12
N LEU A 11 17.99 -15.70 -32.75
CA LEU A 11 17.32 -14.93 -33.81
C LEU A 11 16.83 -13.57 -33.31
N ALA A 12 16.24 -13.51 -32.11
CA ALA A 12 15.81 -12.26 -31.50
C ALA A 12 16.99 -11.32 -31.24
N VAL A 13 18.11 -11.84 -30.72
CA VAL A 13 19.33 -11.05 -30.50
C VAL A 13 19.89 -10.54 -31.83
N CYS A 14 19.99 -11.41 -32.84
CA CYS A 14 20.45 -11.03 -34.18
C CYS A 14 19.56 -9.93 -34.80
N ALA A 15 18.24 -10.06 -34.69
CA ALA A 15 17.31 -9.06 -35.19
C ALA A 15 17.48 -7.72 -34.46
N LEU A 16 17.65 -7.72 -33.14
CA LEU A 16 17.91 -6.51 -32.35
C LEU A 16 19.21 -5.82 -32.78
N LEU A 17 20.28 -6.58 -33.01
CA LEU A 17 21.56 -6.05 -33.49
C LEU A 17 21.44 -5.48 -34.91
N PHE A 18 20.71 -6.15 -35.79
CA PHE A 18 20.46 -5.68 -37.16
C PHE A 18 19.65 -4.38 -37.17
N VAL A 19 18.59 -4.30 -36.39
CA VAL A 19 17.82 -3.06 -36.18
C VAL A 19 18.73 -1.96 -35.63
N ARG A 20 19.57 -2.25 -34.63
CA ARG A 20 20.54 -1.28 -34.07
C ARG A 20 21.52 -0.74 -35.11
N LEU A 21 21.93 -1.57 -36.08
CA LEU A 21 22.82 -1.17 -37.17
C LEU A 21 22.12 -0.23 -38.15
N LEU A 22 20.86 -0.52 -38.49
CA LEU A 22 20.05 0.31 -39.39
C LEU A 22 19.62 1.65 -38.77
N ILE A 23 19.58 1.75 -37.44
CA ILE A 23 19.26 3.00 -36.76
C ILE A 23 20.46 3.96 -36.85
N SER A 24 20.34 4.90 -37.78
CA SER A 24 21.21 6.07 -37.93
C SER A 24 21.25 6.95 -36.67
N ALA A 25 22.34 7.71 -36.45
CA ALA A 25 22.53 8.53 -35.25
C ALA A 25 21.34 9.47 -34.95
N ARG A 26 20.65 9.97 -35.99
CA ARG A 26 19.47 10.82 -35.87
C ARG A 26 18.24 10.07 -35.34
N GLN A 27 18.07 8.80 -35.71
CA GLN A 27 17.01 7.95 -35.17
C GLN A 27 17.34 7.47 -33.75
N ARG A 28 18.61 7.24 -33.41
CA ARG A 28 19.05 6.92 -32.03
C ARG A 28 18.64 8.01 -31.06
N TYR A 29 18.87 9.27 -31.42
CA TYR A 29 18.48 10.41 -30.58
C TYR A 29 16.96 10.47 -30.34
N ARG A 30 16.14 10.20 -31.35
CA ARG A 30 14.67 10.15 -31.21
C ARG A 30 14.23 8.99 -30.32
N LEU A 31 14.85 7.82 -30.49
CA LEU A 31 14.57 6.66 -29.66
C LEU A 31 14.99 6.89 -28.20
N ASP A 32 16.18 7.43 -27.95
CA ASP A 32 16.66 7.77 -26.61
C ASP A 32 15.74 8.76 -25.91
N MET A 33 15.23 9.78 -26.63
CA MET A 33 14.27 10.71 -26.06
C MET A 33 12.93 10.04 -25.72
N SER A 34 12.45 9.14 -26.57
CA SER A 34 11.22 8.38 -26.32
C SER A 34 11.38 7.39 -25.15
N LEU A 35 12.52 6.71 -25.07
CA LEU A 35 12.89 5.79 -24.00
C LEU A 35 13.05 6.52 -22.67
N ARG A 36 13.64 7.72 -22.66
CA ARG A 36 13.69 8.57 -21.46
C ARG A 36 12.29 9.00 -21.01
N ALA A 37 11.42 9.37 -21.94
CA ALA A 37 10.04 9.73 -21.62
C ALA A 37 9.25 8.54 -21.07
N MET A 38 9.40 7.37 -21.67
CA MET A 38 8.76 6.12 -21.23
C MET A 38 9.35 5.63 -19.91
N GLY A 39 10.66 5.72 -19.73
CA GLY A 39 11.37 5.39 -18.49
C GLY A 39 10.89 6.23 -17.30
N ARG A 40 10.65 7.54 -17.50
CA ARG A 40 10.05 8.38 -16.46
C ARG A 40 8.63 7.94 -16.08
N LYS A 41 7.81 7.51 -17.06
CA LYS A 41 6.47 6.97 -16.78
C LYS A 41 6.55 5.62 -16.06
N ALA A 42 7.43 4.73 -16.52
CA ALA A 42 7.67 3.42 -15.92
C ALA A 42 8.17 3.55 -14.48
N GLN A 43 9.10 4.47 -14.20
CA GLN A 43 9.58 4.75 -12.84
C GLN A 43 8.47 5.26 -11.91
N ARG A 44 7.58 6.14 -12.41
CA ARG A 44 6.41 6.59 -11.63
C ARG A 44 5.49 5.42 -11.31
N MET A 45 5.21 4.57 -12.32
CA MET A 45 4.35 3.41 -12.15
C MET A 45 4.97 2.37 -11.20
N ALA A 46 6.27 2.12 -11.30
CA ALA A 46 7.01 1.23 -10.41
C ALA A 46 7.00 1.72 -8.96
N ARG A 47 7.15 3.04 -8.74
CA ARG A 47 7.03 3.61 -7.38
C ARG A 47 5.63 3.45 -6.81
N THR A 48 4.59 3.68 -7.63
CA THR A 48 3.20 3.50 -7.18
C THR A 48 2.89 2.03 -6.86
N THR A 49 3.37 1.08 -7.67
CA THR A 49 3.14 -0.35 -7.40
C THR A 49 3.92 -0.82 -6.18
N GLN A 50 5.13 -0.32 -5.94
CA GLN A 50 5.88 -0.59 -4.72
C GLN A 50 5.16 -0.05 -3.48
N GLN A 51 4.65 1.18 -3.52
CA GLN A 51 3.90 1.77 -2.41
C GLN A 51 2.62 0.97 -2.09
N VAL A 52 1.87 0.56 -3.11
CA VAL A 52 0.67 -0.27 -2.95
C VAL A 52 1.02 -1.66 -2.40
N ALA A 53 2.10 -2.28 -2.90
CA ALA A 53 2.54 -3.58 -2.41
C ALA A 53 2.97 -3.52 -0.94
N VAL A 54 3.72 -2.49 -0.55
CA VAL A 54 4.11 -2.27 0.85
C VAL A 54 2.87 -2.02 1.71
N ALA A 55 1.94 -1.17 1.29
CA ALA A 55 0.70 -0.92 2.02
C ALA A 55 -0.14 -2.19 2.20
N ALA A 56 -0.27 -3.00 1.15
CA ALA A 56 -0.96 -4.28 1.19
C ALA A 56 -0.28 -5.28 2.14
N TRP A 57 1.06 -5.31 2.16
CA TRP A 57 1.83 -6.16 3.07
C TRP A 57 1.65 -5.77 4.54
N HIS A 58 1.54 -4.47 4.84
CA HIS A 58 1.37 -3.96 6.21
C HIS A 58 -0.10 -3.97 6.68
N TRP A 59 -1.06 -4.21 5.78
CA TRP A 59 -2.49 -4.24 6.06
C TRP A 59 -2.91 -5.22 7.17
N PRO A 60 -2.36 -6.46 7.26
CA PRO A 60 -2.71 -7.37 8.35
C PRO A 60 -2.31 -6.82 9.73
N GLY A 61 -1.19 -6.08 9.81
CA GLY A 61 -0.72 -5.42 11.03
C GLY A 61 -1.62 -4.25 11.44
N ALA A 62 -1.99 -3.40 10.49
CA ALA A 62 -2.91 -2.28 10.71
C ALA A 62 -4.32 -2.75 11.16
N ARG A 63 -4.80 -3.89 10.66
CA ARG A 63 -6.05 -4.52 11.11
C ARG A 63 -5.98 -5.01 12.56
N ARG A 64 -4.83 -5.48 13.02
CA ARG A 64 -4.65 -5.91 14.43
C ARG A 64 -4.60 -4.71 15.37
N ALA A 65 -3.95 -3.63 14.95
CA ALA A 65 -3.88 -2.39 15.73
C ALA A 65 -5.26 -1.75 15.94
N SER A 66 -6.08 -1.69 14.90
CA SER A 66 -7.45 -1.17 14.97
C SER A 66 -8.38 -2.03 15.85
N LYS A 67 -8.25 -3.37 15.80
CA LYS A 67 -8.98 -4.26 16.71
C LYS A 67 -8.61 -4.05 18.18
N LYS A 68 -7.33 -3.84 18.49
CA LYS A 68 -6.88 -3.54 19.86
C LYS A 68 -7.43 -2.20 20.36
N ALA A 69 -7.32 -1.14 19.54
CA ALA A 69 -7.84 0.18 19.91
C ALA A 69 -9.36 0.16 20.14
N ALA A 70 -10.12 -0.56 19.30
CA ALA A 70 -11.56 -0.72 19.48
C ALA A 70 -11.90 -1.54 20.74
N ALA A 71 -11.18 -2.64 20.99
CA ALA A 71 -11.39 -3.47 22.18
C ALA A 71 -11.10 -2.70 23.48
N GLU A 72 -10.05 -1.87 23.48
CA GLU A 72 -9.68 -1.03 24.60
C GLU A 72 -10.75 0.05 24.89
N ALA A 73 -11.29 0.69 23.85
CA ALA A 73 -12.38 1.64 23.98
C ALA A 73 -13.65 0.99 24.59
N ILE A 74 -13.98 -0.23 24.14
CA ILE A 74 -15.12 -0.99 24.68
C ILE A 74 -14.88 -1.40 26.14
N GLN A 75 -13.68 -1.85 26.49
CA GLN A 75 -13.32 -2.19 27.87
C GLN A 75 -13.39 -0.98 28.80
N ARG A 76 -12.89 0.18 28.35
CA ARG A 76 -12.99 1.45 29.08
C ARG A 76 -14.45 1.83 29.35
N ALA A 77 -15.32 1.64 28.36
CA ALA A 77 -16.76 1.88 28.53
C ALA A 77 -17.42 0.87 29.50
N ARG A 78 -17.00 -0.41 29.49
CA ARG A 78 -17.54 -1.44 30.40
C ARG A 78 -17.15 -1.24 31.86
N GLY A 79 -15.94 -0.75 32.16
CA GLY A 79 -15.49 -0.54 33.54
C GLY A 79 -16.18 0.63 34.28
N GLY A 80 -16.80 1.56 33.55
CA GLY A 80 -17.35 2.81 34.08
C GLY A 80 -18.86 2.85 34.27
N VAL A 81 -19.60 1.76 33.98
CA VAL A 81 -21.07 1.80 33.92
C VAL A 81 -21.67 0.81 34.91
N THR A 82 -22.51 1.30 35.82
CA THR A 82 -23.31 0.46 36.71
C THR A 82 -24.65 0.21 36.02
N ARG A 83 -25.00 -1.06 35.81
CA ARG A 83 -26.23 -1.47 35.13
C ARG A 83 -27.34 -1.66 36.15
N GLU A 84 -28.37 -0.80 36.11
CA GLU A 84 -29.63 -0.99 36.83
C GLU A 84 -30.70 -1.39 35.81
N GLY A 85 -31.02 -2.69 35.72
CA GLY A 85 -32.00 -3.20 34.75
C GLY A 85 -31.62 -2.91 33.29
N ASN A 86 -32.51 -2.25 32.55
CA ASN A 86 -32.32 -1.87 31.14
C ASN A 86 -31.67 -0.48 30.94
N VAL A 87 -31.26 0.18 32.02
CA VAL A 87 -30.71 1.54 31.98
C VAL A 87 -29.21 1.51 32.28
N TYR A 88 -28.41 2.00 31.33
CA TYR A 88 -26.98 2.20 31.49
C TYR A 88 -26.73 3.56 32.15
N LYS A 89 -26.27 3.59 33.42
CA LYS A 89 -25.84 4.83 34.09
C LYS A 89 -24.31 4.89 34.16
N PRO A 90 -23.65 5.74 33.35
CA PRO A 90 -22.21 5.95 33.45
C PRO A 90 -21.87 6.68 34.75
N LYS A 91 -20.84 6.20 35.48
CA LYS A 91 -20.39 6.81 36.74
C LYS A 91 -19.93 8.26 36.57
N SER A 92 -19.52 8.66 35.37
CA SER A 92 -19.11 10.04 35.03
C SER A 92 -20.23 11.08 35.12
N PHE A 93 -21.50 10.65 35.12
CA PHE A 93 -22.66 11.55 35.23
C PHE A 93 -23.21 11.67 36.66
N ARG A 94 -22.63 10.99 37.65
CA ARG A 94 -23.03 11.18 39.06
C ARG A 94 -22.46 12.51 39.56
N LYS A 95 -23.33 13.52 39.71
CA LYS A 95 -23.02 14.71 40.51
C LYS A 95 -22.65 14.27 41.94
N PRO A 96 -21.62 14.87 42.56
CA PRO A 96 -21.30 14.59 43.96
C PRO A 96 -22.53 14.92 44.83
N PRO A 97 -22.80 14.12 45.87
CA PRO A 97 -23.91 14.38 46.78
C PRO A 97 -23.75 15.77 47.40
N ARG A 98 -24.87 16.49 47.50
CA ARG A 98 -24.98 17.90 47.92
C ARG A 98 -24.40 18.18 49.32
N ASP A 99 -24.11 17.13 50.09
CA ASP A 99 -23.51 17.13 51.42
C ASP A 99 -21.98 17.35 51.42
N LYS A 100 -21.34 17.36 50.25
CA LYS A 100 -19.90 17.69 50.08
C LYS A 100 -19.65 18.95 49.24
N MET A 101 -20.71 19.69 48.91
CA MET A 101 -20.60 21.04 48.34
C MET A 101 -20.61 22.03 49.51
N HIS A 102 -19.47 22.15 50.18
CA HIS A 102 -19.18 23.30 51.04
C HIS A 102 -18.78 24.49 50.18
#